data_AF-A0A2N3G396-F1
#
_entry.id   AF-A0A2N3G396-F1
#
_cell.length_a   1.000
_cell.length_b   1.000
_cell.length_c   1.000
_cell.angle_alpha   90.00
_cell.angle_beta   90.00
_cell.angle_gamma   90.00
#
_symmetry.space_group_name_H-M   'P 1'
#
loop_
_entity.id
_entity.type
_entity.pdbx_description
1 polymer ?
#
loop_
_entity_poly.entity_id
_entity_poly.type
_entity_poly.pdbx_seq_one_letter_code
_entity_poly.pdbx_strand_id
1 'polypeptide(L)'
;MWKAFFTAVRRGEFKIAALTWVALAATVAYSLWPFDLIPDVIPVVGLLDDLGLWGVVMVLANRERQRWIAQLSSESVTIPATKE
;
A
#
# COMPACT_ATOMS: atom_id res chain seq x y z
N MET A 1 -13.06 5.52 -3.87
CA MET A 1 -11.68 5.88 -4.26
C MET A 1 -10.70 4.70 -4.20
N TRP A 2 -10.68 3.90 -3.13
CA TRP A 2 -9.81 2.72 -3.03
C TRP A 2 -10.00 1.68 -4.16
N LYS A 3 -11.24 1.37 -4.53
CA LYS A 3 -11.53 0.47 -5.67
C LYS A 3 -10.88 0.94 -6.98
N ALA A 4 -10.89 2.25 -7.25
CA ALA A 4 -10.29 2.82 -8.45
C ALA A 4 -8.76 2.74 -8.40
N PHE A 5 -8.15 3.03 -7.24
CA PHE A 5 -6.71 2.85 -7.03
C PHE A 5 -6.28 1.39 -7.26
N PHE A 6 -6.97 0.42 -6.64
CA PHE A 6 -6.69 -1.00 -6.88
C PHE A 6 -6.91 -1.40 -8.34
N THR A 7 -7.91 -0.83 -9.01
CA THR A 7 -8.16 -1.08 -10.43
C THR A 7 -7.01 -0.54 -11.29
N ALA A 8 -6.51 0.68 -11.02
CA ALA A 8 -5.38 1.28 -11.71
C ALA A 8 -4.08 0.47 -11.52
N VAL A 9 -3.82 0.01 -10.29
CA VAL A 9 -2.70 -0.88 -10.00
C VAL A 9 -2.84 -2.21 -10.76
N ARG A 10 -4.02 -2.83 -10.74
CA ARG A 10 -4.29 -4.11 -11.42
C ARG A 10 -4.19 -4.00 -12.95
N ARG A 11 -4.59 -2.86 -13.51
CA ARG A 11 -4.48 -2.56 -14.94
C ARG A 11 -3.07 -2.13 -15.35
N GLY A 12 -2.16 -1.91 -14.39
CA GLY A 12 -0.80 -1.46 -14.65
C GLY A 12 -0.68 0.04 -14.99
N GLU A 13 -1.77 0.80 -14.84
CA GLU A 13 -1.84 2.25 -15.05
C GLU A 13 -1.05 3.01 -13.98
N PHE A 14 -0.92 2.43 -12.78
CA PHE A 14 -0.14 3.00 -11.69
C PHE A 14 0.85 1.97 -11.14
N LYS A 15 2.15 2.30 -11.18
CA LYS A 15 3.22 1.46 -10.66
C LYS A 15 3.49 1.79 -9.19
N ILE A 16 3.16 0.85 -8.31
CA ILE A 16 3.52 0.91 -6.89
C ILE A 16 5.04 0.74 -6.74
N ALA A 17 5.66 1.44 -5.78
CA ALA A 17 7.06 1.23 -5.45
C ALA A 17 7.34 -0.22 -5.03
N ALA A 18 8.51 -0.73 -5.44
CA ALA A 18 8.96 -2.09 -5.10
C ALA A 18 9.00 -2.32 -3.57
N LEU A 19 9.35 -1.29 -2.79
CA LEU A 19 9.37 -1.38 -1.33
C LEU A 19 7.97 -1.66 -0.74
N THR A 20 6.91 -1.09 -1.31
CA THR A 20 5.54 -1.36 -0.87
C THR A 20 5.14 -2.80 -1.19
N TRP A 21 5.58 -3.33 -2.33
CA TRP A 21 5.39 -4.75 -2.67
C TRP A 21 6.16 -5.68 -1.73
N VAL A 22 7.41 -5.34 -1.41
CA VAL A 22 8.23 -6.09 -0.45
C VAL A 22 7.59 -6.07 0.93
N ALA A 23 7.12 -4.91 1.39
CA ALA A 23 6.42 -4.79 2.68
C ALA A 23 5.15 -5.64 2.70
N LEU A 24 4.30 -5.56 1.66
CA LEU A 24 3.10 -6.38 1.57
C LEU A 24 3.43 -7.88 1.56
N ALA A 25 4.41 -8.29 0.76
CA ALA A 25 4.84 -9.69 0.68
C ALA A 25 5.42 -10.18 2.02
N ALA A 26 6.23 -9.36 2.69
CA ALA A 26 6.78 -9.66 4.01
C ALA A 26 5.65 -9.80 5.06
N THR A 27 4.66 -8.91 5.06
CA THR A 27 3.51 -9.00 5.96
C THR A 27 2.67 -10.24 5.72
N VAL A 28 2.36 -10.57 4.46
CA VAL A 28 1.61 -11.78 4.13
C VAL A 28 2.42 -13.04 4.46
N ALA A 29 3.70 -13.06 4.14
CA ALA A 29 4.58 -14.17 4.48
C ALA A 29 4.65 -14.36 5.99
N TYR A 30 4.85 -13.28 6.75
CA TYR A 30 4.89 -13.31 8.22
C TYR A 30 3.58 -13.85 8.80
N SER A 31 2.43 -13.28 8.41
CA SER A 31 1.12 -13.71 8.91
C SER A 31 0.72 -15.15 8.54
N LEU A 32 1.33 -15.74 7.50
CA LEU A 32 1.08 -17.13 7.09
C LEU A 32 2.16 -18.12 7.58
N TRP A 33 3.24 -17.61 8.16
CA TRP A 33 4.39 -18.42 8.56
C TRP A 33 4.17 -18.99 9.97
N PRO A 34 4.11 -20.32 10.14
CA PRO A 34 3.74 -20.96 11.42
C PRO A 34 4.84 -20.93 12.48
N PHE A 35 6.07 -20.49 12.15
CA PHE A 35 7.11 -20.19 13.14
C PHE A 35 7.09 -18.69 13.43
N ASP A 36 6.25 -18.31 14.38
CA ASP A 36 6.24 -16.95 14.89
C ASP A 36 7.64 -16.61 15.43
N LEU A 37 8.26 -15.53 14.93
CA LEU A 37 9.61 -15.11 15.35
C LEU A 37 9.60 -14.69 16.83
N ILE A 38 8.42 -14.30 17.31
CA ILE A 38 8.10 -14.07 18.71
C ILE A 38 7.29 -15.29 19.14
N PRO A 39 7.91 -16.30 19.79
CA PRO A 39 7.15 -17.45 20.25
C PRO A 39 6.02 -16.95 21.17
N ASP A 40 4.87 -17.64 21.11
CA ASP A 40 3.58 -17.44 21.85
C ASP A 40 3.69 -17.20 23.38
N VAL A 41 4.89 -17.03 23.91
CA VAL A 41 5.26 -16.75 25.29
C VAL A 41 4.70 -15.41 25.79
N ILE A 42 4.42 -14.44 24.90
CA ILE A 42 3.86 -13.14 25.30
C ILE A 42 2.60 -12.80 24.46
N PRO A 43 1.40 -13.22 24.90
CA PRO A 43 0.16 -13.09 24.11
C PRO A 43 -0.23 -11.65 23.74
N VAL A 44 0.31 -10.64 24.42
CA VAL A 44 0.06 -9.22 24.10
C VAL A 44 1.01 -8.68 23.03
N VAL A 45 2.23 -9.24 22.94
CA VAL A 45 3.27 -8.74 22.02
C VAL A 45 3.06 -9.28 20.62
N GLY A 46 2.65 -10.55 20.46
CA GLY A 46 2.30 -11.11 19.13
C GLY A 46 1.19 -10.31 18.45
N LEU A 47 0.17 -9.89 19.20
CA LEU A 47 -0.92 -9.05 18.67
C LEU A 47 -0.44 -7.65 18.26
N LEU A 48 0.53 -7.08 18.99
CA LEU A 48 1.06 -5.75 18.74
C LEU A 48 1.97 -5.73 17.49
N ASP A 49 2.73 -6.80 17.29
CA ASP A 49 3.63 -6.96 16.14
C ASP A 49 2.86 -7.11 14.83
N ASP A 50 1.83 -7.97 14.81
CA ASP A 50 0.92 -8.11 13.67
C ASP A 50 0.25 -6.77 13.30
N LEU A 51 -0.27 -6.05 14.30
CA LEU A 51 -0.88 -4.72 14.10
C LEU A 51 0.13 -3.70 13.59
N GLY A 52 1.37 -3.75 14.07
CA GLY A 52 2.47 -2.90 13.61
C GLY A 52 2.79 -3.15 12.14
N LEU A 53 2.91 -4.42 11.74
CA LEU A 53 3.27 -4.84 10.39
C LEU A 53 2.17 -4.44 9.38
N TRP A 54 0.91 -4.72 9.71
CA TRP A 54 -0.24 -4.27 8.92
C TRP A 54 -0.37 -2.74 8.90
N GLY A 55 -0.02 -2.07 10.00
CA GLY A 55 0.05 -0.60 10.09
C GLY A 55 1.05 0.00 9.11
N VAL A 56 2.26 -0.57 9.01
CA VAL A 56 3.28 -0.13 8.05
C VAL A 56 2.80 -0.30 6.61
N VAL A 57 2.18 -1.44 6.27
CA VAL A 57 1.59 -1.68 4.95
C VAL A 57 0.50 -0.65 4.64
N MET A 58 -0.37 -0.35 5.60
CA MET A 58 -1.43 0.65 5.44
C MET A 58 -0.87 2.06 5.19
N VAL A 59 0.19 2.46 5.90
CA VAL A 59 0.85 3.76 5.70
C VAL A 59 1.46 3.84 4.30
N LEU A 60 2.18 2.79 3.87
CA LEU A 60 2.77 2.72 2.53
C LEU A 60 1.70 2.76 1.44
N ALA A 61 0.64 1.96 1.57
CA ALA A 61 -0.48 1.94 0.64
C ALA A 61 -1.18 3.30 0.54
N ASN A 62 -1.35 4.00 1.67
CA ASN A 62 -1.94 5.33 1.68
C ASN A 62 -1.05 6.38 1.00
N ARG A 63 0.28 6.30 1.16
CA ARG A 63 1.23 7.16 0.44
C ARG A 63 1.19 6.95 -1.07
N GLU A 64 1.07 5.70 -1.51
CA GLU A 64 0.92 5.35 -2.93
C GLU A 64 -0.39 5.89 -3.51
N ARG A 65 -1.49 5.73 -2.76
CA ARG A 65 -2.79 6.27 -3.16
C ARG A 65 -2.76 7.79 -3.30
N GLN A 66 -2.09 8.50 -2.39
CA GLN A 66 -1.93 9.96 -2.48
C GLN A 66 -1.11 10.36 -3.71
N ARG A 67 -0.04 9.63 -4.03
CA ARG A 67 0.75 9.85 -5.26
C ARG A 67 -0.10 9.67 -6.53
N TRP A 68 -0.91 8.63 -6.57
CA TRP A 68 -1.85 8.39 -7.67
C TRP A 68 -2.86 9.54 -7.83
N ILE A 69 -3.46 10.00 -6.72
CA ILE A 69 -4.38 11.15 -6.74
C ILE A 69 -3.67 12.42 -7.23
N ALA A 70 -2.44 12.67 -6.78
CA ALA A 70 -1.65 13.82 -7.21
C ALA A 70 -1.37 13.78 -8.73
N GLN A 71 -1.05 12.61 -9.29
CA GLN A 71 -0.86 12.45 -10.74
C GLN A 71 -2.13 12.76 -11.53
N LEU A 72 -3.28 12.24 -11.10
CA LEU A 72 -4.57 12.53 -11.73
C LEU A 72 -4.90 14.04 -11.71
N SER A 73 -4.54 14.73 -10.61
CA SER A 73 -4.73 16.18 -10.50
C SER A 73 -3.79 16.99 -11.40
N SER A 74 -2.58 16.49 -11.67
CA SER A 74 -1.65 17.14 -12.60
C SER A 74 -2.05 16.95 -14.06
N GLU A 75 -2.57 15.78 -14.41
CA GLU A 75 -2.96 15.45 -15.79
C GLU A 75 -4.16 16.28 -16.26
N SER A 76 -5.14 16.54 -15.36
CA SER A 76 -6.32 17.35 -15.67
C SER A 76 -6.02 18.85 -15.82
N VAL A 77 -4.93 19.35 -15.23
CA VAL A 77 -4.51 20.76 -15.34
C VAL A 77 -3.81 21.06 -16.68
N THR A 78 -3.27 20.03 -17.35
CA THR A 78 -2.54 20.18 -18.63
C THR A 78 -3.41 20.19 -19.88
N ILE A 79 -4.74 20.14 -19.79
CA ILE A 79 -5.57 20.39 -20.99
C ILE A 79 -5.43 21.89 -21.31
N PRO A 80 -4.72 22.29 -22.38
CA PRO A 80 -4.72 23.69 -22.77
C PRO A 80 -6.18 24.04 -23.05
N ALA A 81 -6.69 25.04 -22.35
CA ALA A 81 -7.88 25.73 -22.79
C ALA A 81 -7.59 26.21 -24.21
N THR A 82 -8.03 25.44 -25.20
CA THR A 82 -8.04 25.83 -26.60
C THR A 82 -8.91 27.07 -26.66
N LYS A 83 -8.24 28.23 -26.63
CA LYS A 83 -8.84 29.50 -27.00
C LYS A 83 -8.96 29.48 -28.51
N GLU A 84 -10.15 29.15 -29.02
CA GLU A 84 -10.64 29.61 -30.32
C GLU A 84 -12.13 29.92 -30.21
#